data_AF-A0A348YMP5-F1
#
_entry.id   AF-A0A348YMP5-F1
#
_cell.length_a   1.000
_cell.length_b   1.000
_cell.length_c   1.000
_cell.angle_alpha   90.00
_cell.angle_beta   90.00
_cell.angle_gamma   90.00
#
_symmetry.space_group_name_H-M   'P 1'
#
loop_
_entity.id
_entity.type
_entity.pdbx_description
1 polymer ?
#
loop_
_entity_poly.entity_id
_entity_poly.type
_entity_poly.pdbx_seq_one_letter_code
_entity_poly.pdbx_strand_id
1 'polypeptide(L)'
;MGTTQSKDDVSMLVQLGMVACMNGDVYNARKVFENLLEYDPDMRAASLGFAFSKIVTDEFKEAESILSELSEDDDTLSLKVISLSLQHNLEEAENIYSRIRDKSSPEALTAKQFMDNSADR
;
A
#
# COMPACT_ATOMS: atom_id res chain seq x y z
N MET A 1 29.52 -7.30 13.46
CA MET A 1 28.76 -6.19 14.07
C MET A 1 28.47 -5.19 12.96
N GLY A 2 27.23 -5.12 12.46
CA GLY A 2 26.89 -4.21 11.35
C GLY A 2 25.50 -4.40 10.75
N THR A 3 24.48 -4.79 11.52
CA THR A 3 23.17 -5.18 10.97
C THR A 3 22.00 -4.28 11.38
N THR A 4 22.22 -3.30 12.27
CA THR A 4 21.14 -2.42 12.75
C THR A 4 20.96 -1.21 11.84
N GLN A 5 22.05 -0.64 11.33
CA GLN A 5 22.04 0.61 10.57
C GLN A 5 21.29 0.48 9.23
N SER A 6 21.53 -0.59 8.47
CA SER A 6 20.83 -0.81 7.19
C SER A 6 19.33 -1.06 7.32
N LYS A 7 18.86 -1.66 8.43
CA LYS A 7 17.42 -1.91 8.63
C LYS A 7 16.67 -0.62 8.96
N ASP A 8 17.30 0.25 9.75
CA ASP A 8 16.73 1.55 10.11
C ASP A 8 16.73 2.49 8.89
N ASP A 9 17.80 2.46 8.07
CA ASP A 9 17.90 3.21 6.80
C ASP A 9 16.81 2.77 5.80
N VAL A 10 16.56 1.46 5.65
CA VAL A 10 15.50 0.92 4.79
C VAL A 10 14.11 1.34 5.30
N SER A 11 13.85 1.22 6.60
CA SER A 11 12.57 1.63 7.18
C SER A 11 12.31 3.12 6.96
N MET A 12 13.36 3.94 7.06
CA MET A 12 13.27 5.38 6.83
C MET A 12 13.05 5.72 5.36
N LEU A 13 13.64 4.97 4.42
CA LEU A 13 13.38 5.12 2.98
C LEU A 13 11.94 4.74 2.60
N VAL A 14 11.39 3.68 3.19
CA VAL A 14 9.97 3.33 3.01
C VAL A 14 9.06 4.45 3.50
N GLN A 15 9.33 5.00 4.70
CA GLN A 15 8.57 6.12 5.23
C GLN A 15 8.68 7.37 4.36
N LEU A 16 9.86 7.65 3.82
CA LEU A 16 10.08 8.77 2.88
C LEU A 16 9.25 8.59 1.60
N GLY A 17 9.23 7.39 1.03
CA GLY A 17 8.42 7.08 -0.15
C GLY A 17 6.91 7.26 0.12
N MET A 18 6.44 6.86 1.30
CA MET A 18 5.04 7.06 1.71
C MET A 18 4.70 8.54 1.88
N VAL A 19 5.56 9.33 2.53
CA VAL A 19 5.38 10.78 2.69
C VAL A 19 5.39 11.49 1.32
N ALA A 20 6.28 11.07 0.41
CA ALA A 20 6.31 11.61 -0.95
C ALA A 20 5.00 11.32 -1.71
N CYS A 21 4.43 10.12 -1.57
CA CYS A 21 3.09 9.81 -2.11
C CYS A 21 2.02 10.75 -1.55
N MET A 22 2.00 10.97 -0.24
CA MET A 22 1.02 11.84 0.41
C MET A 22 1.13 13.31 0.00
N ASN A 23 2.34 13.76 -0.33
CA ASN A 23 2.61 15.13 -0.80
C ASN A 23 2.38 15.32 -2.30
N GLY A 24 1.91 14.29 -3.02
CA GLY A 24 1.72 14.33 -4.48
C GLY A 24 3.01 14.21 -5.29
N ASP A 25 4.16 14.01 -4.65
CA ASP A 25 5.44 13.75 -5.31
C ASP A 25 5.63 12.25 -5.59
N VAL A 26 4.67 11.72 -6.35
CA VAL A 26 4.58 10.28 -6.62
C VAL A 26 5.76 9.82 -7.50
N TYR A 27 6.32 10.70 -8.32
CA TYR A 27 7.48 10.38 -9.14
C TYR A 27 8.71 10.04 -8.28
N ASN A 28 9.02 10.86 -7.28
CA ASN A 28 10.15 10.57 -6.40
C ASN A 28 9.84 9.38 -5.48
N ALA A 29 8.59 9.22 -5.03
CA ALA A 29 8.18 8.05 -4.25
C ALA A 29 8.46 6.73 -5.00
N ARG A 30 8.08 6.66 -6.28
CA ARG A 30 8.31 5.48 -7.12
C ARG A 30 9.78 5.13 -7.22
N LYS A 31 10.64 6.11 -7.51
CA LYS A 31 12.08 5.87 -7.59
C LYS A 31 12.66 5.30 -6.29
N VAL A 32 12.17 5.77 -5.15
CA VAL A 32 12.61 5.25 -3.85
C VAL A 32 12.25 3.77 -3.72
N PHE A 33 11.01 3.39 -4.05
CA PHE A 33 10.58 2.00 -3.97
C PHE A 33 11.25 1.10 -5.03
N GLU A 34 11.42 1.58 -6.27
CA GLU A 34 12.15 0.88 -7.32
C GLU A 34 13.59 0.57 -6.87
N ASN A 35 14.31 1.55 -6.34
CA ASN A 35 15.67 1.34 -5.83
C ASN A 35 15.72 0.34 -4.67
N LEU A 36 14.72 0.36 -3.79
CA LEU A 36 14.63 -0.60 -2.69
C LEU A 36 14.39 -2.02 -3.21
N LEU A 37 13.55 -2.18 -4.24
CA LEU A 37 13.27 -3.47 -4.87
C LEU A 37 14.42 -3.97 -5.75
N GLU A 38 15.23 -3.08 -6.33
CA GLU A 38 16.50 -3.47 -6.97
C GLU A 38 17.52 -4.00 -5.97
N TYR A 39 17.53 -3.46 -4.74
CA TYR A 39 18.41 -3.92 -3.67
C TYR A 39 17.92 -5.23 -3.04
N ASP A 40 16.62 -5.34 -2.80
CA ASP A 40 15.96 -6.52 -2.23
C ASP A 40 14.58 -6.72 -2.89
N PRO A 41 14.49 -7.60 -3.90
CA PRO A 41 13.25 -7.86 -4.63
C PRO A 41 12.11 -8.40 -3.77
N ASP A 42 12.42 -9.04 -2.65
CA ASP A 42 11.44 -9.65 -1.75
C ASP A 42 11.04 -8.70 -0.61
N MET A 43 11.47 -7.44 -0.66
CA MET A 43 11.18 -6.43 0.34
C MET A 43 9.70 -6.02 0.32
N ARG A 44 8.90 -6.76 1.08
CA ARG A 44 7.45 -6.53 1.23
C ARG A 44 7.05 -5.07 1.45
N ALA A 45 7.76 -4.38 2.34
CA ALA A 45 7.45 -2.98 2.66
C ALA A 45 7.63 -2.04 1.45
N ALA A 46 8.64 -2.29 0.61
CA ALA A 46 8.85 -1.55 -0.63
C ALA A 46 7.79 -1.92 -1.67
N SER A 47 7.39 -3.19 -1.78
CA SER A 47 6.30 -3.62 -2.67
C SER A 47 4.96 -2.99 -2.29
N LEU A 48 4.61 -2.94 -1.00
CA LEU A 48 3.40 -2.28 -0.51
C LEU A 48 3.42 -0.78 -0.81
N GLY A 49 4.56 -0.12 -0.55
CA GLY A 49 4.74 1.30 -0.87
C GLY A 49 4.65 1.58 -2.39
N PHE A 50 5.23 0.70 -3.21
CA PHE A 50 5.15 0.81 -4.67
C PHE A 50 3.70 0.63 -5.17
N ALA A 51 2.99 -0.37 -4.66
CA ALA A 51 1.57 -0.57 -4.96
C ALA A 51 0.73 0.65 -4.54
N PHE A 52 0.97 1.20 -3.35
CA PHE A 52 0.30 2.42 -2.90
C PHE A 52 0.57 3.60 -3.83
N SER A 53 1.82 3.77 -4.29
CA SER A 53 2.17 4.82 -5.27
C SER A 53 1.43 4.68 -6.61
N LYS A 54 1.06 3.46 -7.00
CA LYS A 54 0.24 3.18 -8.18
C LYS A 54 -1.24 3.46 -7.92
N ILE A 55 -1.75 3.15 -6.73
CA ILE A 55 -3.13 3.47 -6.33
C ILE A 55 -3.38 4.98 -6.35
N VAL A 56 -2.49 5.79 -5.76
CA VAL A 56 -2.68 7.26 -5.66
C VAL A 56 -2.57 8.00 -7.01
N THR A 57 -2.27 7.28 -8.08
CA THR A 57 -2.15 7.79 -9.46
C THR A 57 -3.10 7.08 -10.42
N ASP A 58 -4.09 6.36 -9.87
CA ASP A 58 -5.11 5.62 -10.61
C ASP A 58 -4.57 4.49 -11.51
N GLU A 59 -3.32 4.04 -11.29
CA GLU A 59 -2.69 2.90 -11.95
C GLU A 59 -3.13 1.57 -11.27
N PHE A 60 -4.44 1.38 -11.10
CA PHE A 60 -5.02 0.31 -10.28
C PHE A 60 -4.65 -1.10 -10.74
N LYS A 61 -4.55 -1.34 -12.05
CA LYS A 61 -4.16 -2.66 -12.60
C LYS A 61 -2.74 -3.06 -12.20
N GLU A 62 -1.82 -2.10 -12.21
CA GLU A 62 -0.43 -2.33 -11.82
C GLU A 62 -0.34 -2.53 -10.31
N ALA A 63 -1.08 -1.73 -9.52
CA ALA A 63 -1.19 -1.93 -8.09
C ALA A 63 -1.70 -3.34 -7.74
N GLU A 64 -2.74 -3.80 -8.44
CA GLU A 64 -3.31 -5.13 -8.22
C GLU A 64 -2.35 -6.26 -8.59
N SER A 65 -1.61 -6.12 -9.70
CA SER A 65 -0.56 -7.09 -10.05
C SER A 65 0.47 -7.21 -8.92
N ILE A 66 0.93 -6.10 -8.35
CA ILE A 66 1.90 -6.12 -7.24
C ILE A 66 1.27 -6.75 -5.99
N LEU A 67 0.05 -6.35 -5.61
CA LEU A 67 -0.63 -6.85 -4.41
C LEU A 67 -1.04 -8.33 -4.51
N SER A 68 -1.16 -8.88 -5.73
CA SER A 68 -1.47 -10.29 -5.95
C SER A 68 -0.30 -11.24 -5.67
N GLU A 69 0.94 -10.74 -5.78
CA GLU A 69 2.17 -11.50 -5.50
C GLU A 69 2.54 -11.49 -4.00
N LEU A 70 1.91 -10.60 -3.22
CA LEU A 70 2.14 -10.47 -1.78
C LEU A 70 1.25 -11.42 -0.97
N SER A 71 1.76 -11.88 0.19
CA SER A 71 0.93 -12.62 1.14
C SER A 71 -0.30 -11.82 1.56
N GLU A 72 -1.46 -12.46 1.63
CA GLU A 72 -2.72 -11.84 2.08
C GLU A 72 -2.75 -11.71 3.61
N ASP A 73 -2.11 -10.66 4.12
CA ASP A 73 -2.27 -10.17 5.49
C ASP A 73 -3.11 -8.89 5.53
N ASP A 74 -3.35 -8.39 6.74
CA ASP A 74 -4.22 -7.24 6.98
C ASP A 74 -3.75 -5.97 6.24
N ASP A 75 -2.44 -5.76 6.08
CA ASP A 75 -1.88 -4.60 5.36
C ASP A 75 -2.18 -4.68 3.86
N THR A 76 -1.94 -5.85 3.24
CA THR A 76 -2.23 -6.08 1.81
C THR A 76 -3.73 -6.00 1.54
N LEU A 77 -4.53 -6.62 2.41
CA LEU A 77 -5.99 -6.57 2.30
C LEU A 77 -6.51 -5.14 2.45
N SER A 78 -5.97 -4.35 3.38
CA SER A 78 -6.34 -2.93 3.55
C SER A 78 -6.03 -2.11 2.30
N LEU A 79 -4.87 -2.28 1.68
CA LEU A 79 -4.54 -1.60 0.42
C LEU A 79 -5.43 -2.04 -0.75
N LYS A 80 -5.78 -3.33 -0.84
CA LYS A 80 -6.75 -3.82 -1.83
C LYS A 80 -8.12 -3.16 -1.64
N VAL A 81 -8.61 -3.05 -0.41
CA VAL A 81 -9.87 -2.35 -0.09
C VAL A 81 -9.81 -0.88 -0.51
N ILE A 82 -8.72 -0.17 -0.22
CA ILE A 82 -8.55 1.24 -0.63
C ILE A 82 -8.60 1.34 -2.16
N SER A 83 -7.84 0.50 -2.87
CA SER A 83 -7.81 0.46 -4.34
C SER A 83 -9.21 0.22 -4.94
N LEU A 84 -9.95 -0.76 -4.43
CA LEU A 84 -11.30 -1.09 -4.89
C LEU A 84 -12.31 0.03 -4.57
N SER A 85 -12.18 0.65 -3.39
CA SER A 85 -13.04 1.77 -2.97
C SER A 85 -12.88 2.98 -3.89
N LEU A 86 -11.65 3.32 -4.29
CA LEU A 86 -11.37 4.41 -5.25
C LEU A 86 -11.90 4.11 -6.65
N GLN A 87 -11.99 2.83 -7.01
CA GLN A 87 -12.62 2.37 -8.25
C GLN A 87 -14.15 2.26 -8.16
N HIS A 88 -14.76 2.62 -7.03
CA HIS A 88 -16.19 2.44 -6.73
C HIS A 88 -16.67 0.98 -6.80
N ASN A 89 -15.77 0.01 -6.67
CA ASN A 89 -16.11 -1.41 -6.61
C ASN A 89 -16.37 -1.84 -5.15
N LEU A 90 -17.48 -1.34 -4.59
CA LEU A 90 -17.81 -1.49 -3.17
C LEU A 90 -18.11 -2.93 -2.76
N GLU A 91 -18.77 -3.71 -3.63
CA GLU A 91 -19.10 -5.10 -3.34
C GLU A 91 -17.82 -5.93 -3.08
N GLU A 92 -16.82 -5.76 -3.96
CA GLU A 92 -15.55 -6.46 -3.80
C GLU A 92 -14.74 -5.88 -2.64
N ALA A 93 -14.75 -4.56 -2.44
CA ALA A 93 -14.11 -3.92 -1.29
C ALA A 93 -14.65 -4.47 0.04
N GLU A 94 -15.96 -4.64 0.18
CA GLU A 94 -16.58 -5.22 1.38
C GLU A 94 -16.19 -6.68 1.60
N ASN A 95 -16.14 -7.47 0.52
CA ASN A 95 -15.69 -8.85 0.58
C ASN A 95 -14.26 -8.93 1.10
N ILE A 96 -13.33 -8.15 0.53
CA ILE A 96 -11.93 -8.12 0.98
C ILE A 96 -11.83 -7.60 2.43
N TYR A 97 -12.54 -6.53 2.77
CA TYR A 97 -12.54 -5.96 4.12
C TYR A 97 -13.00 -6.97 5.19
N SER A 98 -13.94 -7.86 4.84
CA SER A 98 -14.43 -8.89 5.76
C SER A 98 -13.32 -9.84 6.25
N ARG A 99 -12.28 -10.03 5.42
CA ARG A 99 -11.15 -10.94 5.62
C ARG A 99 -10.04 -10.35 6.51
N ILE A 100 -10.06 -9.04 6.74
CA ILE A 100 -9.13 -8.36 7.65
C ILE A 100 -9.39 -8.85 9.08
N ARG A 101 -8.32 -9.28 9.75
CA ARG A 101 -8.39 -9.89 11.09
C ARG A 101 -8.48 -8.83 12.16
N ASP A 102 -7.60 -7.84 12.16
CA ASP A 102 -7.63 -6.71 13.08
C ASP A 102 -8.24 -5.46 12.45
N LYS A 103 -9.56 -5.33 12.60
CA LYS A 103 -10.31 -4.15 12.12
C LYS A 103 -10.08 -2.89 12.95
N SER A 104 -9.30 -2.98 14.02
CA SER A 104 -8.93 -1.83 14.86
C SER A 104 -7.56 -1.26 14.49
N SER A 105 -6.82 -1.90 13.57
CA SER A 105 -5.54 -1.37 13.08
C SER A 105 -5.76 -0.04 12.32
N PRO A 106 -4.78 0.88 12.34
CA PRO A 106 -4.86 2.13 11.59
C PRO A 106 -5.12 1.94 10.08
N GLU A 107 -4.53 0.90 9.49
CA GLU A 107 -4.65 0.54 8.08
C GLU A 107 -6.08 0.09 7.76
N ALA A 108 -6.64 -0.78 8.60
CA ALA A 108 -8.02 -1.24 8.46
C ALA A 108 -9.02 -0.09 8.64
N LEU A 109 -8.80 0.78 9.63
CA LEU A 109 -9.65 1.97 9.84
C LEU A 109 -9.58 2.91 8.63
N THR A 110 -8.40 3.12 8.06
CA THR A 110 -8.22 3.92 6.85
C THR A 110 -8.95 3.29 5.67
N ALA A 111 -8.79 1.99 5.45
CA ALA A 111 -9.50 1.25 4.42
C ALA A 111 -11.02 1.38 4.54
N LYS A 112 -11.54 1.28 5.78
CA LYS A 112 -12.96 1.47 6.06
C LYS A 112 -13.44 2.89 5.72
N GLN A 113 -12.66 3.92 6.07
CA GLN A 113 -12.98 5.30 5.72
C GLN A 113 -13.08 5.53 4.21
N PHE A 114 -12.15 4.97 3.42
CA PHE A 114 -12.23 5.07 1.95
C PHE A 114 -13.48 4.37 1.41
N MET A 115 -13.80 3.19 1.92
CA MET A 115 -14.98 2.44 1.52
C MET A 115 -16.29 3.18 1.85
N ASP A 116 -16.40 3.75 3.06
CA ASP A 116 -17.58 4.50 3.49
C ASP A 116 -17.75 5.80 2.66
N ASN A 117 -16.66 6.54 2.41
CA ASN A 117 -16.70 7.75 1.58
C ASN A 117 -17.08 7.48 0.12
N SER A 118 -16.79 6.28 -0.38
CA SER A 118 -17.16 5.87 -1.74
C SER A 118 -18.61 5.42 -1.88
N ALA A 119 -19.29 5.10 -0.78
CA ALA A 119 -20.72 4.74 -0.75
C ALA A 119 -21.66 5.96 -0.78
N ASP A 120 -21.16 7.13 -0.40
CA ASP A 120 -21.93 8.39 -0.34
C ASP A 120 -21.95 9.17 -1.67
N ARG A 121 -21.26 8.69 -2.72
CA ARG A 121 -21.14 9.35 -4.04
C ARG A 121 -22.01 8.70 -5.10
#